data_AF-A0A5J4X4N6-F1
#
_entry.id   AF-A0A5J4X4N6-F1
#
_cell.length_a   1.000
_cell.length_b   1.000
_cell.length_c   1.000
_cell.angle_alpha   90.00
_cell.angle_beta   90.00
_cell.angle_gamma   90.00
#
_symmetry.space_group_name_H-M   'P 1'
#
loop_
_entity.id
_entity.type
_entity.pdbx_description
1 polymer ?
#
loop_
_entity_poly.entity_id
_entity_poly.type
_entity_poly.pdbx_seq_one_letter_code
_entity_poly.pdbx_strand_id
1 'polypeptide(L)'
;WPTPQTSRGSGGNGPSGNVSQQKRKNEAPNGDIHTLSPQGGDVTLSLMQFPTSTQYQKKKKVANKMQTEQQIQDVASLIIQFNDSYAQNKQGKQKEQPESESNPQLTDIVSTLLSLQHQIEVNRSCYQVIQIPKILQSLSALVTFRLGTYIDLDVDRQSLEVRSWNRWCFNQIQRFGDEQDQQELVNNEYGRVMSLSLCTAGGAGEEQDEEIRNGLYYIYDFLRQLHEGRNDQPSFQHLPLLAGVSLEQMKEEGAIEELEAQMINSGYDGEILDYANDVKAATLNRFIN
;
A
#
# COMPACT_ATOMS: atom_id res chain seq x y z
N TRP A 1 -46.59 14.64 1.72
CA TRP A 1 -47.77 15.47 1.37
C TRP A 1 -48.36 16.00 2.67
N PRO A 2 -48.56 17.31 2.90
CA PRO A 2 -48.82 18.35 1.89
C PRO A 2 -47.92 19.60 1.96
N THR A 3 -48.02 20.41 0.92
CA THR A 3 -47.84 21.88 0.83
C THR A 3 -48.88 22.34 -0.24
N PRO A 4 -49.18 23.63 -0.50
CA PRO A 4 -48.60 24.89 0.00
C PRO A 4 -49.62 26.00 0.35
N GLN A 5 -49.18 27.08 1.03
CA GLN A 5 -49.64 28.44 0.70
C GLN A 5 -48.52 29.48 0.91
N THR A 6 -48.53 30.43 -0.02
CA THR A 6 -47.58 31.48 -0.39
C THR A 6 -47.72 32.78 0.42
N SER A 7 -46.63 33.54 0.58
CA SER A 7 -46.66 34.99 0.30
C SER A 7 -45.26 35.59 0.07
N ARG A 8 -45.24 36.67 -0.71
CA ARG A 8 -44.13 37.39 -1.36
C ARG A 8 -43.60 38.57 -0.53
N GLY A 9 -42.37 39.01 -0.86
CA GLY A 9 -41.87 40.40 -0.71
C GLY A 9 -40.38 40.43 -0.36
N SER A 10 -39.44 40.46 -1.33
CA SER A 10 -38.88 41.63 -2.04
C SER A 10 -38.10 42.61 -1.16
N GLY A 11 -36.79 42.75 -1.41
CA GLY A 11 -35.95 43.82 -0.87
C GLY A 11 -34.46 43.50 -1.02
N GLY A 12 -33.82 44.04 -2.07
CA GLY A 12 -32.40 43.81 -2.35
C GLY A 12 -31.43 44.62 -1.51
N ASN A 13 -30.15 44.25 -1.58
CA ASN A 13 -28.97 45.11 -1.80
C ASN A 13 -27.69 44.27 -1.62
N GLY A 14 -26.80 44.31 -2.61
CA GLY A 14 -25.41 43.81 -2.51
C GLY A 14 -24.55 44.68 -1.58
N PRO A 15 -23.22 44.46 -1.48
CA PRO A 15 -22.36 44.59 -2.66
C PRO A 15 -21.08 43.72 -2.71
N SER A 16 -20.39 43.88 -3.84
CA SER A 16 -18.92 43.98 -3.98
C SER A 16 -18.13 42.68 -4.17
N GLY A 17 -18.00 42.29 -5.44
CA GLY A 17 -16.93 41.42 -5.91
C GLY A 17 -15.62 42.20 -6.07
N ASN A 18 -14.56 41.70 -5.45
CA ASN A 18 -13.18 42.14 -5.65
C ASN A 18 -12.54 41.33 -6.78
N VAL A 19 -12.33 41.93 -7.95
CA VAL A 19 -11.35 41.46 -8.95
C VAL A 19 -10.64 42.67 -9.52
N SER A 20 -9.51 43.04 -8.92
CA SER A 20 -8.57 43.98 -9.53
C SER A 20 -7.51 43.22 -10.31
N GLN A 21 -7.51 43.48 -11.61
CA GLN A 21 -6.48 43.10 -12.57
C GLN A 21 -5.17 43.81 -12.23
N GLN A 22 -4.05 43.09 -12.24
CA GLN A 22 -2.73 43.70 -12.30
C GLN A 22 -1.93 43.11 -13.46
N LYS A 23 -2.19 43.67 -14.64
CA LYS A 23 -1.42 43.48 -15.87
C LYS A 23 -0.21 44.41 -15.79
N ARG A 24 0.98 43.90 -15.42
CA ARG A 24 2.23 44.66 -15.53
C ARG A 24 2.81 44.53 -16.93
N LYS A 25 2.99 45.70 -17.54
CA LYS A 25 3.70 45.99 -18.78
C LYS A 25 5.19 45.68 -18.62
N ASN A 26 5.76 44.95 -19.58
CA ASN A 26 7.19 44.94 -19.84
C ASN A 26 7.38 45.48 -21.27
N GLU A 27 7.52 46.79 -21.39
CA GLU A 27 8.07 47.45 -22.57
C GLU A 27 9.59 47.53 -22.37
N ALA A 28 10.36 46.91 -23.26
CA ALA A 28 11.79 47.14 -23.40
C ALA A 28 12.01 48.15 -24.53
N PRO A 29 12.82 49.22 -24.35
CA PRO A 29 13.10 50.15 -25.42
C PRO A 29 14.20 49.60 -26.33
N ASN A 30 13.87 49.55 -27.62
CA ASN A 30 14.81 49.42 -28.72
C ASN A 30 15.75 50.64 -28.72
N GLY A 31 17.05 50.40 -28.61
CA GLY A 31 18.09 51.42 -28.71
C GLY A 31 19.28 50.88 -29.50
N ASP A 32 19.29 51.18 -30.79
CA ASP A 32 20.44 51.01 -31.69
C ASP A 32 21.58 51.92 -31.25
N ILE A 33 22.75 51.36 -30.94
CA ILE A 33 24.00 52.13 -30.81
C ILE A 33 25.18 51.30 -31.34
N HIS A 34 25.58 51.67 -32.55
CA HIS A 34 26.93 51.72 -33.11
C HIS A 34 27.83 50.47 -33.17
N THR A 35 28.11 50.12 -34.42
CA THR A 35 29.25 49.36 -34.93
C THR A 35 30.58 49.96 -34.45
N LEU A 36 31.29 49.24 -33.58
CA LEU A 36 32.73 49.40 -33.37
C LEU A 36 33.36 48.01 -33.45
N SER A 37 34.07 47.77 -34.56
CA SER A 37 35.09 46.71 -34.63
C SER A 37 36.28 47.16 -33.78
N PRO A 38 36.92 46.25 -33.02
CA PRO A 38 38.20 45.78 -33.53
C PRO A 38 38.58 44.33 -33.16
N GLN A 39 39.30 43.73 -34.11
CA GLN A 39 40.55 42.95 -33.95
C GLN A 39 40.59 41.75 -32.98
N GLY A 40 40.80 40.58 -33.60
CA GLY A 40 41.94 39.71 -33.30
C GLY A 40 42.08 39.21 -31.86
N GLY A 41 41.35 38.16 -31.54
CA GLY A 41 41.60 37.32 -30.38
C GLY A 41 40.94 35.97 -30.60
N ASP A 42 41.75 34.95 -30.89
CA ASP A 42 41.33 33.55 -30.91
C ASP A 42 41.01 33.12 -29.47
N VAL A 43 39.79 33.45 -29.04
CA VAL A 43 39.21 32.90 -27.83
C VAL A 43 38.31 31.78 -28.32
N THR A 44 38.80 30.54 -28.26
CA THR A 44 37.95 29.36 -28.25
C THR A 44 36.99 29.50 -27.08
N LEU A 45 35.86 30.17 -27.32
CA LEU A 45 34.73 30.24 -26.42
C LEU A 45 34.24 28.80 -26.34
N SER A 46 34.70 28.07 -25.32
CA SER A 46 34.14 26.78 -24.96
C SER A 46 32.66 27.05 -24.71
N LEU A 47 31.84 26.72 -25.70
CA LEU A 47 30.38 26.73 -25.60
C LEU A 47 30.05 25.88 -24.37
N MET A 48 29.83 26.52 -23.22
CA MET A 48 29.14 25.91 -22.11
C MET A 48 27.78 25.49 -22.67
N GLN A 49 27.69 24.24 -23.10
CA GLN A 49 26.44 23.64 -23.55
C GLN A 49 25.53 23.57 -22.34
N PHE A 50 24.70 24.61 -22.17
CA PHE A 50 23.59 24.55 -21.23
C PHE A 50 22.68 23.40 -21.65
N PRO A 51 22.36 22.48 -20.73
CA PRO A 51 21.54 21.32 -21.06
C PRO A 51 20.20 21.79 -21.64
N THR A 52 19.81 21.21 -22.78
CA THR A 52 18.53 21.52 -23.42
C THR A 52 17.37 21.23 -22.47
N SER A 53 16.22 21.89 -22.64
CA SER A 53 15.01 21.68 -21.82
C SER A 53 14.70 20.17 -21.66
N THR A 54 14.86 19.39 -22.73
CA THR A 54 14.70 17.92 -22.71
C THR A 54 15.73 17.20 -21.83
N GLN A 55 16.99 17.61 -21.83
CA GLN A 55 18.02 17.06 -20.95
C GLN A 55 17.78 17.41 -19.49
N TYR A 56 17.30 18.63 -19.21
CA TYR A 56 16.91 19.05 -17.86
C TYR A 56 15.74 18.22 -17.32
N GLN A 57 14.68 18.04 -18.13
CA GLN A 57 13.53 17.21 -17.75
C GLN A 57 13.93 15.74 -17.53
N LYS A 58 14.82 15.20 -18.37
CA LYS A 58 15.34 13.84 -18.19
C LYS A 58 16.14 13.71 -16.89
N LYS A 59 17.03 14.66 -16.59
CA LYS A 59 17.78 14.68 -15.32
C LYS A 59 16.86 14.79 -14.11
N LYS A 60 15.86 15.67 -14.16
CA LYS A 60 14.87 15.84 -13.08
C LYS A 60 14.06 14.55 -12.85
N LYS A 61 13.63 13.88 -13.91
CA LYS A 61 12.92 12.58 -13.81
C LYS A 61 13.79 11.50 -13.18
N VAL A 62 15.08 11.43 -13.54
CA VAL A 62 16.03 10.47 -12.96
C VAL A 62 16.29 10.78 -11.48
N ALA A 63 16.49 12.05 -11.12
CA ALA A 63 16.70 12.45 -9.73
C ALA A 63 15.48 12.14 -8.84
N ASN A 64 14.27 12.43 -9.33
CA ASN A 64 13.04 12.08 -8.61
C ASN A 64 12.90 10.56 -8.42
N LYS A 65 13.21 9.76 -9.47
CA LYS A 65 13.17 8.30 -9.37
C LYS A 65 14.16 7.76 -8.33
N MET A 66 15.41 8.25 -8.34
CA MET A 66 16.41 7.87 -7.34
C MET A 66 15.98 8.24 -5.91
N GLN A 67 15.36 9.39 -5.74
CA GLN A 67 14.86 9.81 -4.43
C GLN A 67 13.75 8.89 -3.91
N THR A 68 12.81 8.48 -4.77
CA THR A 68 11.76 7.52 -4.41
C THR A 68 12.33 6.15 -4.05
N GLU A 69 13.29 5.64 -4.81
CA GLU A 69 13.93 4.35 -4.54
C GLU A 69 14.63 4.35 -3.17
N GLN A 70 15.35 5.42 -2.83
CA GLN A 70 15.97 5.57 -1.52
C GLN A 70 14.94 5.60 -0.39
N GLN A 71 13.84 6.35 -0.57
CA GLN A 71 12.78 6.43 0.44
C GLN A 71 12.14 5.07 0.72
N ILE A 72 11.87 4.28 -0.33
CA ILE A 72 11.34 2.92 -0.17
C ILE A 72 12.32 2.04 0.60
N GLN A 73 13.61 2.15 0.28
CA GLN A 73 14.65 1.39 0.97
C GLN A 73 14.79 1.77 2.44
N ASP A 74 14.70 3.06 2.77
CA ASP A 74 14.75 3.56 4.15
C ASP A 74 13.55 3.05 4.95
N VAL A 75 12.34 3.15 4.39
CA VAL A 75 11.10 2.67 5.04
C VAL A 75 11.12 1.16 5.24
N ALA A 76 11.50 0.39 4.22
CA ALA A 76 11.62 -1.06 4.33
C ALA A 76 12.67 -1.48 5.37
N SER A 77 13.78 -0.75 5.46
CA SER A 77 14.82 -1.01 6.47
C SER A 77 14.30 -0.82 7.89
N LEU A 78 13.44 0.18 8.13
CA LEU A 78 12.81 0.39 9.44
C LEU A 78 11.87 -0.77 9.82
N ILE A 79 11.08 -1.28 8.86
CA ILE A 79 10.20 -2.44 9.09
C ILE A 79 11.02 -3.68 9.44
N ILE A 80 12.09 -3.94 8.68
CA ILE A 80 12.97 -5.09 8.92
C ILE A 80 13.64 -4.97 10.31
N GLN A 81 14.15 -3.80 10.66
CA GLN A 81 14.76 -3.56 11.98
C GLN A 81 13.77 -3.73 13.12
N PHE A 82 12.54 -3.23 12.96
CA PHE A 82 11.47 -3.42 13.94
C PHE A 82 11.19 -4.91 14.15
N ASN A 83 11.01 -5.66 13.05
CA ASN A 83 10.75 -7.10 13.11
C ASN A 83 11.90 -7.88 13.75
N ASP A 84 13.15 -7.57 13.37
CA ASP A 84 14.33 -8.23 13.95
C ASP A 84 14.43 -7.97 15.46
N SER A 85 14.16 -6.73 15.90
CA SER A 85 14.11 -6.37 17.32
C SER A 85 13.01 -7.15 18.06
N TYR A 86 11.80 -7.20 17.49
CA TYR A 86 10.67 -7.93 18.07
C TYR A 86 10.96 -9.43 18.18
N ALA A 87 11.53 -10.04 17.14
CA ALA A 87 11.91 -11.45 17.14
C ALA A 87 12.95 -11.77 18.21
N GLN A 88 13.96 -10.91 18.40
CA GLN A 88 14.96 -11.05 19.45
C GLN A 88 14.34 -10.95 20.85
N ASN A 89 13.44 -10.00 21.07
CA ASN A 89 12.72 -9.84 22.34
C ASN A 89 11.91 -11.09 22.69
N LYS A 90 11.28 -11.75 21.70
CA LYS A 90 10.50 -12.98 21.89
C LYS A 90 11.36 -14.21 22.22
N GLN A 91 12.58 -14.31 21.66
CA GLN A 91 13.49 -15.44 21.89
C GLN A 91 14.27 -15.30 23.20
N GLY A 92 14.58 -14.08 23.63
CA GLY A 92 15.17 -13.81 24.93
C GLY A 92 14.12 -13.84 26.03
N LYS A 93 13.86 -15.01 26.64
CA LYS A 93 13.07 -15.11 27.90
C LYS A 93 13.55 -14.05 28.91
N GLN A 94 12.82 -12.95 29.08
CA GLN A 94 13.14 -11.96 30.10
C GLN A 94 12.86 -12.55 31.49
N LYS A 95 13.92 -12.60 32.29
CA LYS A 95 13.81 -12.45 33.74
C LYS A 95 13.21 -11.07 34.00
N GLU A 96 12.06 -11.05 34.67
CA GLU A 96 11.48 -9.93 35.43
C GLU A 96 11.39 -8.57 34.73
N GLN A 97 10.38 -8.38 33.88
CA GLN A 97 9.50 -7.19 33.86
C GLN A 97 8.30 -7.42 32.91
N PRO A 98 7.13 -6.80 33.15
CA PRO A 98 6.03 -6.85 32.20
C PRO A 98 6.42 -6.09 30.94
N GLU A 99 6.00 -6.60 29.79
CA GLU A 99 6.24 -6.10 28.43
C GLU A 99 5.77 -4.64 28.25
N SER A 100 6.50 -3.66 28.80
CA SER A 100 6.34 -2.26 28.45
C SER A 100 7.22 -1.98 27.23
N GLU A 101 6.92 -2.60 26.08
CA GLU A 101 7.35 -2.00 24.81
C GLU A 101 6.64 -0.65 24.74
N SER A 102 7.44 0.42 24.77
CA SER A 102 6.94 1.78 24.85
C SER A 102 6.05 2.05 23.64
N ASN A 103 4.81 2.48 23.88
CA ASN A 103 3.81 3.01 22.94
C ASN A 103 4.39 3.79 21.72
N PRO A 104 5.46 4.62 21.85
CA PRO A 104 6.10 5.26 20.69
C PRO A 104 6.58 4.31 19.59
N GLN A 105 7.12 3.13 19.91
CA GLN A 105 7.63 2.21 18.89
C GLN A 105 6.52 1.62 18.01
N LEU A 106 5.33 1.39 18.57
CA LEU A 106 4.15 0.92 17.84
C LEU A 106 3.59 2.00 16.92
N THR A 107 3.53 3.24 17.40
CA THR A 107 3.12 4.39 16.58
C THR A 107 4.08 4.61 15.40
N ASP A 108 5.38 4.44 15.64
CA ASP A 108 6.42 4.57 14.62
C ASP A 108 6.29 3.49 13.53
N ILE A 109 6.07 2.22 13.90
CA ILE A 109 5.87 1.14 12.91
C ILE A 109 4.57 1.33 12.12
N VAL A 110 3.47 1.75 12.76
CA VAL A 110 2.21 2.06 12.05
C VAL A 110 2.44 3.16 11.01
N SER A 111 3.11 4.25 11.41
CA SER A 111 3.45 5.35 10.50
C SER A 111 4.36 4.89 9.35
N THR A 112 5.28 3.96 9.63
CA THR A 112 6.19 3.37 8.65
C THR A 112 5.45 2.49 7.65
N LEU A 113 4.53 1.64 8.10
CA LEU A 113 3.68 0.81 7.24
C LEU A 113 2.76 1.66 6.35
N LEU A 114 2.16 2.71 6.91
CA LEU A 114 1.38 3.68 6.14
C LEU A 114 2.24 4.36 5.06
N SER A 115 3.48 4.73 5.40
CA SER A 115 4.41 5.29 4.42
C SER A 115 4.73 4.31 3.30
N LEU A 116 4.98 3.04 3.63
CA LEU A 116 5.23 1.99 2.63
C LEU A 116 4.03 1.81 1.70
N GLN A 117 2.81 1.72 2.27
CA GLN A 117 1.56 1.62 1.52
C GLN A 117 1.43 2.76 0.50
N HIS A 118 1.67 3.99 0.93
CA HIS A 118 1.58 5.17 0.07
C HIS A 118 2.63 5.14 -1.05
N GLN A 119 3.86 4.73 -0.73
CA GLN A 119 4.93 4.63 -1.73
C GLN A 119 4.61 3.57 -2.80
N ILE A 120 4.06 2.42 -2.41
CA ILE A 120 3.62 1.37 -3.33
C ILE A 120 2.53 1.89 -4.26
N GLU A 121 1.50 2.54 -3.71
CA GLU A 121 0.35 3.01 -4.47
C GLU A 121 0.70 4.11 -5.47
N VAL A 122 1.41 5.15 -5.01
CA VAL A 122 1.71 6.33 -5.82
C VAL A 122 2.72 6.02 -6.92
N ASN A 123 3.72 5.19 -6.62
CA ASN A 123 4.84 4.96 -7.54
C ASN A 123 4.76 3.64 -8.29
N ARG A 124 3.74 2.80 -8.00
CA ARG A 124 3.64 1.42 -8.51
C ARG A 124 4.94 0.66 -8.28
N SER A 125 5.48 0.79 -7.08
CA SER A 125 6.85 0.37 -6.76
C SER A 125 6.95 -1.02 -6.12
N CYS A 126 6.00 -1.91 -6.43
CA CYS A 126 5.97 -3.28 -5.90
C CYS A 126 7.27 -4.00 -6.16
N TYR A 127 7.76 -3.93 -7.39
CA TYR A 127 9.05 -4.48 -7.79
C TYR A 127 10.18 -4.00 -6.88
N GLN A 128 10.31 -2.69 -6.64
CA GLN A 128 11.35 -2.16 -5.75
C GLN A 128 11.21 -2.68 -4.32
N VAL A 129 9.99 -2.79 -3.80
CA VAL A 129 9.75 -3.33 -2.45
C VAL A 129 10.17 -4.79 -2.41
N ILE A 130 9.63 -5.66 -3.27
CA ILE A 130 9.89 -7.10 -3.26
C ILE A 130 11.39 -7.43 -3.42
N GLN A 131 12.14 -6.63 -4.17
CA GLN A 131 13.59 -6.82 -4.33
C GLN A 131 14.41 -6.52 -3.07
N ILE A 132 13.82 -5.89 -2.04
CA ILE A 132 14.52 -5.61 -0.78
C ILE A 132 14.62 -6.91 0.03
N PRO A 133 15.84 -7.38 0.36
CA PRO A 133 16.00 -8.63 1.09
C PRO A 133 15.24 -8.63 2.42
N LYS A 134 14.59 -9.76 2.72
CA LYS A 134 13.82 -10.02 3.95
C LYS A 134 12.54 -9.22 4.14
N ILE A 135 12.20 -8.25 3.28
CA ILE A 135 10.99 -7.43 3.53
C ILE A 135 9.73 -8.28 3.57
N LEU A 136 9.56 -9.24 2.65
CA LEU A 136 8.40 -10.14 2.64
C LEU A 136 8.35 -10.98 3.91
N GLN A 137 9.50 -11.49 4.37
CA GLN A 137 9.59 -12.24 5.63
C GLN A 137 9.20 -11.39 6.85
N SER A 138 9.67 -10.15 6.90
CA SER A 138 9.32 -9.21 7.98
C SER A 138 7.85 -8.85 7.96
N LEU A 139 7.28 -8.54 6.78
CA LEU A 139 5.84 -8.29 6.64
C LEU A 139 5.05 -9.54 7.05
N SER A 140 5.44 -10.75 6.63
CA SER A 140 4.75 -11.99 6.98
C SER A 140 4.68 -12.21 8.48
N ALA A 141 5.78 -11.94 9.21
CA ALA A 141 5.81 -12.04 10.67
C ALA A 141 4.88 -11.03 11.36
N LEU A 142 4.72 -9.83 10.77
CA LEU A 142 3.85 -8.79 11.32
C LEU A 142 2.35 -9.04 11.11
N VAL A 143 1.96 -9.97 10.22
CA VAL A 143 0.54 -10.32 10.02
C VAL A 143 -0.08 -10.91 11.28
N THR A 144 0.70 -11.62 12.09
CA THR A 144 0.28 -12.19 13.37
C THR A 144 0.85 -11.42 14.56
N PHE A 145 1.24 -10.16 14.36
CA PHE A 145 1.85 -9.35 15.41
C PHE A 145 0.93 -9.28 16.63
N ARG A 146 1.40 -9.83 17.76
CA ARG A 146 0.66 -9.87 19.04
C ARG A 146 -0.78 -10.39 18.89
N LEU A 147 -1.00 -11.31 17.95
CA LEU A 147 -2.29 -11.93 17.75
C LEU A 147 -2.61 -12.83 18.97
N GLY A 148 -3.83 -12.73 19.50
CA GLY A 148 -4.26 -13.47 20.70
C GLY A 148 -3.61 -13.06 22.01
N THR A 149 -2.82 -11.99 22.06
CA THR A 149 -2.27 -11.44 23.31
C THR A 149 -3.07 -10.21 23.73
N TYR A 150 -3.56 -10.21 24.97
CA TYR A 150 -4.27 -9.09 25.58
C TYR A 150 -3.38 -8.43 26.62
N ILE A 151 -2.93 -7.20 26.36
CA ILE A 151 -2.01 -6.47 27.25
C ILE A 151 -2.78 -5.32 27.91
N ASP A 152 -3.23 -4.38 27.09
CA ASP A 152 -4.08 -3.26 27.47
C ASP A 152 -4.75 -2.68 26.21
N LEU A 153 -5.84 -1.95 26.41
CA LEU A 153 -6.68 -1.46 25.32
C LEU A 153 -5.92 -0.63 24.26
N ASP A 154 -4.96 0.21 24.66
CA ASP A 154 -4.25 1.08 23.72
C ASP A 154 -3.22 0.30 22.91
N VAL A 155 -2.47 -0.57 23.60
CA VAL A 155 -1.50 -1.48 22.97
C VAL A 155 -2.18 -2.49 22.05
N ASP A 156 -3.32 -3.04 22.46
CA ASP A 156 -4.08 -4.02 21.67
C ASP A 156 -4.65 -3.35 20.41
N ARG A 157 -5.15 -2.11 20.54
CA ARG A 157 -5.58 -1.29 19.40
C ARG A 157 -4.42 -1.02 18.43
N GLN A 158 -3.26 -0.61 18.93
CA GLN A 158 -2.11 -0.35 18.06
C GLN A 158 -1.59 -1.63 17.40
N SER A 159 -1.64 -2.76 18.12
CA SER A 159 -1.27 -4.06 17.55
C SER A 159 -2.20 -4.46 16.41
N LEU A 160 -3.51 -4.19 16.56
CA LEU A 160 -4.47 -4.32 15.47
C LEU A 160 -4.14 -3.41 14.28
N GLU A 161 -3.83 -2.13 14.53
CA GLU A 161 -3.44 -1.19 13.48
C GLU A 161 -2.19 -1.69 12.72
N VAL A 162 -1.18 -2.22 13.43
CA VAL A 162 -0.01 -2.86 12.80
C VAL A 162 -0.43 -3.98 11.86
N ARG A 163 -1.27 -4.91 12.32
CA ARG A 163 -1.73 -6.04 11.49
C ARG A 163 -2.55 -5.58 10.29
N SER A 164 -3.45 -4.63 10.48
CA SER A 164 -4.32 -4.07 9.42
C SER A 164 -3.51 -3.36 8.33
N TRP A 165 -2.63 -2.44 8.71
CA TRP A 165 -1.77 -1.73 7.75
C TRP A 165 -0.79 -2.66 7.05
N ASN A 166 -0.31 -3.69 7.73
CA ASN A 166 0.56 -4.69 7.16
C ASN A 166 -0.15 -5.59 6.13
N ARG A 167 -1.37 -6.07 6.44
CA ARG A 167 -2.24 -6.75 5.46
C ARG A 167 -2.49 -5.87 4.23
N TRP A 168 -2.72 -4.58 4.46
CA TRP A 168 -2.92 -3.65 3.34
C TRP A 168 -1.66 -3.49 2.49
N CYS A 169 -0.46 -3.39 3.08
CA CYS A 169 0.79 -3.39 2.33
C CYS A 169 0.92 -4.63 1.43
N PHE A 170 0.64 -5.82 1.97
CA PHE A 170 0.62 -7.06 1.19
C PHE A 170 -0.37 -7.03 0.03
N ASN A 171 -1.62 -6.61 0.30
CA ASN A 171 -2.63 -6.48 -0.76
C ASN A 171 -2.21 -5.49 -1.85
N GLN A 172 -1.54 -4.39 -1.50
CA GLN A 172 -1.03 -3.45 -2.50
C GLN A 172 0.11 -4.05 -3.33
N ILE A 173 1.02 -4.80 -2.69
CA ILE A 173 2.07 -5.55 -3.39
C ILE A 173 1.44 -6.55 -4.37
N GLN A 174 0.44 -7.31 -3.91
CA GLN A 174 -0.29 -8.26 -4.74
C GLN A 174 -0.99 -7.54 -5.90
N ARG A 175 -1.81 -6.52 -5.62
CA ARG A 175 -2.66 -5.82 -6.59
C ARG A 175 -1.87 -5.06 -7.66
N PHE A 176 -0.71 -4.50 -7.31
CA PHE A 176 0.11 -3.73 -8.25
C PHE A 176 1.35 -4.49 -8.74
N GLY A 177 1.53 -5.73 -8.29
CA GLY A 177 2.60 -6.60 -8.75
C GLY A 177 2.27 -7.28 -10.08
N ASP A 178 3.29 -7.45 -10.92
CA ASP A 178 3.19 -8.20 -12.17
C ASP A 178 3.29 -9.73 -11.96
N GLU A 179 3.40 -10.50 -13.03
CA GLU A 179 3.53 -11.97 -12.99
C GLU A 179 4.71 -12.43 -12.11
N GLN A 180 5.85 -11.75 -12.20
CA GLN A 180 7.03 -12.09 -11.41
C GLN A 180 6.81 -11.78 -9.93
N ASP A 181 6.15 -10.67 -9.63
CA ASP A 181 5.80 -10.30 -8.26
C ASP A 181 4.81 -11.31 -7.65
N GLN A 182 3.81 -11.80 -8.42
CA GLN A 182 2.90 -12.86 -7.96
C GLN A 182 3.66 -14.16 -7.63
N GLN A 183 4.60 -14.54 -8.49
CA GLN A 183 5.46 -15.71 -8.27
C GLN A 183 6.26 -15.59 -6.98
N GLU A 184 6.82 -14.42 -6.72
CA GLU A 184 7.62 -14.19 -5.51
C GLU A 184 6.76 -14.22 -4.24
N LEU A 185 5.53 -13.68 -4.28
CA LEU A 185 4.58 -13.81 -3.17
C LEU A 185 4.26 -15.28 -2.86
N VAL A 186 3.95 -16.08 -3.89
CA VAL A 186 3.62 -17.50 -3.72
C VAL A 186 4.82 -18.28 -3.16
N ASN A 187 6.03 -17.97 -3.63
CA ASN A 187 7.28 -18.56 -3.14
C ASN A 187 7.57 -18.20 -1.67
N ASN A 188 7.13 -17.03 -1.22
CA ASN A 188 7.22 -16.59 0.18
C ASN A 188 5.97 -16.95 0.99
N GLU A 189 5.26 -18.01 0.58
CA GLU A 189 4.14 -18.60 1.32
C GLU A 189 2.97 -17.64 1.56
N TYR A 190 2.71 -16.71 0.63
CA TYR A 190 1.65 -15.71 0.78
C TYR A 190 0.26 -16.33 1.05
N GLY A 191 -0.06 -17.49 0.48
CA GLY A 191 -1.30 -18.21 0.76
C GLY A 191 -1.43 -18.60 2.24
N ARG A 192 -0.33 -19.08 2.84
CA ARG A 192 -0.24 -19.36 4.28
C ARG A 192 -0.35 -18.08 5.12
N VAL A 193 0.33 -17.00 4.70
CA VAL A 193 0.28 -15.71 5.41
C VAL A 193 -1.15 -15.17 5.49
N MET A 194 -1.89 -15.22 4.38
CA MET A 194 -3.30 -14.79 4.36
C MET A 194 -4.19 -15.70 5.21
N SER A 195 -3.93 -17.01 5.22
CA SER A 195 -4.65 -17.97 6.05
C SER A 195 -4.49 -17.67 7.54
N LEU A 196 -3.26 -17.48 8.00
CA LEU A 196 -2.95 -17.13 9.38
C LEU A 196 -3.64 -15.83 9.83
N SER A 197 -3.87 -14.91 8.89
CA SER A 197 -4.58 -13.66 9.17
C SER A 197 -6.09 -13.83 9.37
N LEU A 198 -6.67 -14.88 8.78
CA LEU A 198 -8.08 -15.23 8.95
C LEU A 198 -8.34 -16.13 10.15
N CYS A 199 -7.37 -16.94 10.57
CA CYS A 199 -7.54 -17.95 11.62
C CYS A 199 -8.07 -17.33 12.93
N THR A 200 -9.36 -17.55 13.20
CA THR A 200 -10.08 -17.18 14.42
C THR A 200 -10.08 -18.28 15.48
N ALA A 201 -9.73 -19.50 15.07
CA ALA A 201 -9.77 -20.70 15.87
C ALA A 201 -8.85 -20.59 17.09
N GLY A 202 -9.48 -20.56 18.26
CA GLY A 202 -8.84 -20.38 19.56
C GLY A 202 -9.31 -19.16 20.35
N GLY A 203 -10.18 -18.31 19.78
CA GLY A 203 -10.58 -17.04 20.41
C GLY A 203 -9.47 -15.99 20.36
N ALA A 204 -8.62 -16.08 19.33
CA ALA A 204 -7.39 -15.31 19.19
C ALA A 204 -7.26 -14.59 17.83
N GLY A 205 -8.20 -14.78 16.90
CA GLY A 205 -8.18 -14.10 15.59
C GLY A 205 -8.82 -12.71 15.62
N GLU A 206 -8.88 -12.07 14.46
CA GLU A 206 -9.53 -10.76 14.33
C GLU A 206 -11.03 -10.92 14.55
N GLU A 207 -11.56 -10.28 15.61
CA GLU A 207 -12.98 -10.36 15.97
C GLU A 207 -13.81 -9.22 15.37
N GLN A 208 -13.15 -8.29 14.67
CA GLN A 208 -13.81 -7.16 14.04
C GLN A 208 -14.29 -7.53 12.64
N ASP A 209 -15.59 -7.38 12.41
CA ASP A 209 -16.26 -7.66 11.15
C ASP A 209 -15.55 -7.06 9.93
N GLU A 210 -15.05 -5.82 10.04
CA GLU A 210 -14.32 -5.14 8.96
C GLU A 210 -13.02 -5.85 8.58
N GLU A 211 -12.25 -6.33 9.57
CA GLU A 211 -10.97 -7.00 9.34
C GLU A 211 -11.18 -8.41 8.78
N ILE A 212 -12.18 -9.13 9.27
CA ILE A 212 -12.60 -10.43 8.71
C ILE A 212 -12.99 -10.24 7.24
N ARG A 213 -13.87 -9.27 6.96
CA ARG A 213 -14.32 -8.96 5.61
C ARG A 213 -13.15 -8.62 4.69
N ASN A 214 -12.25 -7.73 5.13
CA ASN A 214 -11.10 -7.33 4.33
C ASN A 214 -10.15 -8.51 4.06
N GLY A 215 -9.90 -9.36 5.06
CA GLY A 215 -9.10 -10.58 4.92
C GLY A 215 -9.69 -11.55 3.89
N LEU A 216 -11.00 -11.80 3.95
CA LEU A 216 -11.71 -12.65 2.98
C LEU A 216 -11.64 -12.06 1.57
N TYR A 217 -11.86 -10.75 1.43
CA TYR A 217 -11.75 -10.05 0.16
C TYR A 217 -10.36 -10.17 -0.45
N TYR A 218 -9.28 -9.98 0.33
CA TYR A 218 -7.91 -10.11 -0.17
C TYR A 218 -7.58 -11.52 -0.66
N ILE A 219 -8.06 -12.54 0.05
CA ILE A 219 -7.88 -13.94 -0.37
C ILE A 219 -8.65 -14.22 -1.66
N TYR A 220 -9.91 -13.78 -1.72
CA TYR A 220 -10.72 -13.94 -2.92
C TYR A 220 -10.06 -13.29 -4.13
N ASP A 221 -9.65 -12.02 -3.99
CA ASP A 221 -9.06 -11.26 -5.09
C ASP A 221 -7.74 -11.89 -5.55
N PHE A 222 -6.90 -12.33 -4.61
CA PHE A 222 -5.67 -13.04 -4.92
C PHE A 222 -5.92 -14.35 -5.70
N LEU A 223 -6.79 -15.23 -5.20
CA LEU A 223 -7.09 -16.50 -5.86
C LEU A 223 -7.73 -16.28 -7.23
N ARG A 224 -8.72 -15.37 -7.33
CA ARG A 224 -9.36 -15.01 -8.59
C ARG A 224 -8.34 -14.58 -9.62
N GLN A 225 -7.42 -13.68 -9.26
CA GLN A 225 -6.42 -13.20 -10.20
C GLN A 225 -5.43 -14.28 -10.61
N LEU A 226 -5.06 -15.21 -9.73
CA LEU A 226 -4.26 -16.37 -10.12
C LEU A 226 -5.02 -17.32 -11.07
N HIS A 227 -6.33 -17.47 -10.93
CA HIS A 227 -7.15 -18.33 -11.79
C HIS A 227 -7.52 -17.71 -13.15
N GLU A 228 -7.81 -16.40 -13.17
CA GLU A 228 -8.38 -15.72 -14.34
C GLU A 228 -7.35 -14.80 -15.04
N GLY A 229 -6.23 -14.51 -14.38
CA GLY A 229 -5.30 -13.47 -14.79
C GLY A 229 -5.78 -12.07 -14.42
N ARG A 230 -5.09 -11.05 -14.94
CA ARG A 230 -5.44 -9.64 -14.75
C ARG A 230 -5.36 -8.90 -16.07
N ASN A 231 -6.44 -8.22 -16.45
CA ASN A 231 -6.49 -7.38 -17.65
C ASN A 231 -6.10 -5.92 -17.38
N ASP A 232 -6.16 -5.49 -16.11
CA ASP A 232 -5.71 -4.17 -15.67
C ASP A 232 -4.19 -4.13 -15.46
N GLN A 233 -3.58 -2.94 -15.53
CA GLN A 233 -2.13 -2.79 -15.40
C GLN A 233 -1.65 -2.89 -13.93
N PRO A 234 -0.65 -3.74 -13.61
CA PRO A 234 0.06 -4.64 -14.53
C PRO A 234 -0.76 -5.90 -14.85
N SER A 235 -0.88 -6.18 -16.15
CA SER A 235 -1.67 -7.30 -16.66
C SER A 235 -0.83 -8.56 -16.75
N PHE A 236 -1.41 -9.71 -16.43
CA PHE A 236 -0.78 -11.02 -16.58
C PHE A 236 -1.82 -12.09 -16.95
N GLN A 237 -1.35 -13.17 -17.58
CA GLN A 237 -2.20 -14.33 -17.89
C GLN A 237 -2.46 -15.13 -16.61
N HIS A 238 -3.59 -15.84 -16.55
CA HIS A 238 -3.85 -16.82 -15.49
C HIS A 238 -2.62 -17.69 -15.13
N LEU A 239 -2.41 -17.89 -13.84
CA LEU A 239 -1.28 -18.57 -13.21
C LEU A 239 -1.75 -19.82 -12.43
N PRO A 240 -2.33 -20.83 -13.11
CA PRO A 240 -3.02 -21.94 -12.46
C PRO A 240 -2.11 -22.80 -11.57
N LEU A 241 -0.81 -22.90 -11.90
CA LEU A 241 0.16 -23.61 -11.06
C LEU A 241 0.35 -22.90 -9.71
N LEU A 242 0.42 -21.57 -9.73
CA LEU A 242 0.55 -20.76 -8.51
C LEU A 242 -0.72 -20.80 -7.67
N ALA A 243 -1.89 -20.75 -8.32
CA ALA A 243 -3.17 -20.94 -7.64
C ALA A 243 -3.20 -22.28 -6.89
N GLY A 244 -2.72 -23.35 -7.54
CA GLY A 244 -2.58 -24.66 -6.93
C GLY A 244 -1.69 -24.67 -5.69
N VAL A 245 -0.49 -24.07 -5.79
CA VAL A 245 0.46 -23.98 -4.66
C VAL A 245 -0.12 -23.17 -3.50
N SER A 246 -0.68 -21.99 -3.77
CA SER A 246 -1.28 -21.15 -2.73
C SER A 246 -2.45 -21.82 -2.04
N LEU A 247 -3.29 -22.55 -2.77
CA LEU A 247 -4.39 -23.29 -2.17
C LEU A 247 -3.91 -24.42 -1.26
N GLU A 248 -2.84 -25.14 -1.63
CA GLU A 248 -2.27 -26.16 -0.73
C GLU A 248 -1.66 -25.50 0.52
N GLN A 249 -0.96 -24.37 0.40
CA GLN A 249 -0.48 -23.59 1.57
C GLN A 249 -1.64 -23.19 2.51
N MET A 250 -2.78 -22.76 1.95
CA MET A 250 -3.95 -22.38 2.75
C MET A 250 -4.57 -23.58 3.49
N LYS A 251 -4.66 -24.72 2.82
CA LYS A 251 -5.19 -25.96 3.43
C LYS A 251 -4.31 -26.47 4.55
N GLU A 252 -2.99 -26.41 4.39
CA GLU A 252 -2.04 -26.85 5.41
C GLU A 252 -2.19 -26.07 6.72
N GLU A 253 -2.61 -24.81 6.65
CA GLU A 253 -2.88 -23.97 7.83
C GLU A 253 -4.32 -24.03 8.35
N GLY A 254 -5.18 -24.89 7.78
CA GLY A 254 -6.58 -25.04 8.22
C GLY A 254 -7.51 -23.89 7.80
N ALA A 255 -7.13 -23.13 6.76
CA ALA A 255 -7.95 -21.99 6.30
C ALA A 255 -9.32 -22.42 5.78
N ILE A 256 -9.45 -23.65 5.27
CA ILE A 256 -10.71 -24.12 4.69
C ILE A 256 -11.77 -24.27 5.78
N GLU A 257 -11.43 -24.88 6.90
CA GLU A 257 -12.29 -25.01 8.08
C GLU A 257 -12.72 -23.63 8.57
N GLU A 258 -11.80 -22.68 8.56
CA GLU A 258 -12.07 -21.32 9.00
C GLU A 258 -13.01 -20.55 8.07
N LEU A 259 -12.83 -20.72 6.76
CA LEU A 259 -13.75 -20.16 5.76
C LEU A 259 -15.16 -20.72 5.95
N GLU A 260 -15.30 -22.01 6.22
CA GLU A 260 -16.61 -22.63 6.48
C GLU A 260 -17.27 -22.09 7.75
N ALA A 261 -16.49 -21.75 8.78
CA ALA A 261 -17.01 -21.08 9.97
C ALA A 261 -17.54 -19.67 9.66
N GLN A 262 -16.91 -18.93 8.73
CA GLN A 262 -17.35 -17.59 8.34
C GLN A 262 -18.55 -17.58 7.38
N MET A 263 -18.87 -18.71 6.72
CA MET A 263 -20.05 -18.85 5.84
C MET A 263 -21.40 -18.83 6.57
N ILE A 264 -21.43 -18.66 7.89
CA ILE A 264 -22.65 -18.42 8.66
C ILE A 264 -22.62 -17.05 9.36
N ASN A 265 -21.53 -16.30 9.20
CA ASN A 265 -21.35 -14.99 9.81
C ASN A 265 -22.03 -13.92 8.95
N SER A 266 -23.12 -13.36 9.46
CA SER A 266 -23.86 -12.27 8.81
C SER A 266 -23.36 -10.87 9.21
N GLY A 267 -22.16 -10.77 9.78
CA GLY A 267 -21.50 -9.51 10.11
C GLY A 267 -21.29 -8.63 8.87
N TYR A 268 -21.13 -7.33 9.10
CA TYR A 268 -20.99 -6.31 8.05
C TYR A 268 -22.10 -6.39 6.97
N ASP A 269 -23.37 -6.33 7.37
CA ASP A 269 -24.54 -6.38 6.47
C ASP A 269 -24.59 -7.61 5.54
N GLY A 270 -23.91 -8.71 5.90
CA GLY A 270 -23.84 -9.94 5.11
C GLY A 270 -22.65 -10.03 4.16
N GLU A 271 -21.79 -9.00 4.06
CA GLU A 271 -20.62 -9.02 3.17
C GLU A 271 -19.62 -10.12 3.57
N ILE A 272 -19.49 -10.44 4.86
CA ILE A 272 -18.61 -11.53 5.32
C ILE A 272 -19.06 -12.87 4.74
N LEU A 273 -20.36 -13.16 4.81
CA LEU A 273 -20.97 -14.35 4.22
C LEU A 273 -20.71 -14.41 2.71
N ASP A 274 -20.93 -13.31 2.01
CA ASP A 274 -20.75 -13.24 0.56
C ASP A 274 -19.29 -13.50 0.16
N TYR A 275 -18.33 -12.84 0.80
CA TYR A 275 -16.91 -13.08 0.51
C TYR A 275 -16.45 -14.48 0.92
N ALA A 276 -16.94 -15.04 2.02
CA ALA A 276 -16.62 -16.43 2.38
C ALA A 276 -17.11 -17.42 1.30
N ASN A 277 -18.30 -17.18 0.73
CA ASN A 277 -18.81 -17.96 -0.40
C ASN A 277 -17.96 -17.77 -1.67
N ASP A 278 -17.53 -16.54 -1.95
CA ASP A 278 -16.69 -16.23 -3.10
C ASP A 278 -15.29 -16.86 -3.00
N VAL A 279 -14.66 -16.84 -1.81
CA VAL A 279 -13.42 -17.57 -1.56
C VAL A 279 -13.64 -19.07 -1.75
N LYS A 280 -14.72 -19.63 -1.22
CA LYS A 280 -15.05 -21.05 -1.42
C LYS A 280 -15.22 -21.38 -2.90
N ALA A 281 -15.92 -20.55 -3.67
CA ALA A 281 -16.04 -20.73 -5.11
C ALA A 281 -14.66 -20.65 -5.81
N ALA A 282 -13.83 -19.68 -5.45
CA ALA A 282 -12.48 -19.53 -6.00
C ALA A 282 -11.59 -20.75 -5.71
N THR A 283 -11.64 -21.30 -4.48
CA THR A 283 -10.90 -22.53 -4.13
C THR A 283 -11.40 -23.77 -4.89
N LEU A 284 -12.67 -23.79 -5.27
CA LEU A 284 -13.30 -24.88 -6.04
C LEU A 284 -13.16 -24.71 -7.56
N ASN A 285 -12.81 -23.51 -8.05
CA ASN A 285 -12.56 -23.18 -9.46
C ASN A 285 -11.25 -23.81 -10.00
N ARG A 286 -10.96 -25.06 -9.62
CA ARG A 286 -9.82 -25.86 -10.06
C ARG A 286 -9.87 -26.28 -11.55
N PHE A 287 -10.97 -26.01 -12.28
CA PHE A 287 -11.25 -26.70 -13.54
C PHE A 287 -11.81 -25.86 -14.71
N ILE A 288 -11.87 -24.53 -14.62
CA ILE A 288 -12.27 -23.73 -15.80
C ILE A 288 -11.00 -23.27 -16.51
N ASN A 289 -10.49 -24.12 -17.41
CA ASN A 289 -9.58 -23.80 -18.50
C ASN A 289 -10.08 -24.50 -19.77
#